data_AF-A0ABD1U8W2-F1
#
_entry.id   AF-A0ABD1U8W2-F1
#
_cell.length_a   1.000
_cell.length_b   1.000
_cell.length_c   1.000
_cell.angle_alpha   90.00
_cell.angle_beta   90.00
_cell.angle_gamma   90.00
#
_symmetry.space_group_name_H-M   'P 1'
#
loop_
_entity.id
_entity.type
_entity.pdbx_description
1 polymer ?
#
loop_
_entity_poly.entity_id
_entity_poly.type
_entity_poly.pdbx_seq_one_letter_code
_entity_poly.pdbx_strand_id
1 'polypeptide(L)'
;MGWQRNLSIGSFTGAFRKSKWLLFDNAGLQRGFSASASASASSLALPELPGFDYQPKPYKGPLADEVLQKRKKYLGPSLFYYYQKPLNIVEGKMQYLYDESGRRYLDAFAGIVTVSCGHCHPDILDAITEQSKLLQHATTIYLHHAIADYAEALASKMPGNLKVVYFVNSGTEANELAMLMARLYSGNLGMIALRNAYHGGSSNTIGLTALNTWKYPIPQGEIHHVLNPNPYRGVFGSDARHYAEDVQDHIDHGTSGKVAGFIAETIQGVGGAVELAPGYLKLVYDMVHKAGGVCIADEFW
;
A
#
# COMPACT_ATOMS: atom_id res chain seq x y z
N MET A 1 -15.18 57.45 -27.86
CA MET A 1 -15.06 56.12 -28.48
C MET A 1 -14.16 55.30 -27.56
N GLY A 2 -14.62 54.69 -26.46
CA GLY A 2 -15.50 53.50 -26.38
C GLY A 2 -14.77 52.34 -27.06
N TRP A 3 -14.11 51.41 -26.38
CA TRP A 3 -14.71 50.32 -25.60
C TRP A 3 -13.77 49.81 -24.48
N GLN A 4 -14.23 49.89 -23.22
CA GLN A 4 -13.89 48.94 -22.16
C GLN A 4 -14.85 47.75 -22.27
N ARG A 5 -14.38 46.50 -22.12
CA ARG A 5 -15.24 45.38 -21.71
C ARG A 5 -14.64 44.70 -20.50
N ASN A 6 -15.40 44.78 -19.42
CA ASN A 6 -15.32 43.93 -18.24
C ASN A 6 -15.47 42.45 -18.65
N LEU A 7 -14.57 41.59 -18.18
CA LEU A 7 -14.84 40.16 -18.04
C LEU A 7 -14.85 39.86 -16.54
N SER A 8 -16.04 39.64 -16.01
CA SER A 8 -16.22 39.09 -14.67
C SER A 8 -15.79 37.62 -14.68
N ILE A 9 -15.08 37.20 -13.63
CA ILE A 9 -14.88 35.79 -13.33
C ILE A 9 -16.24 35.25 -12.87
N GLY A 10 -16.97 34.69 -13.82
CA GLY A 10 -18.16 33.90 -13.55
C GLY A 10 -17.79 32.61 -12.82
N SER A 11 -18.52 32.33 -11.75
CA SER A 11 -18.52 31.07 -11.02
C SER A 11 -18.67 29.87 -11.97
N PHE A 12 -17.62 29.05 -12.09
CA PHE A 12 -17.71 27.71 -12.69
C PHE A 12 -18.40 26.75 -11.72
N THR A 13 -19.69 26.98 -11.48
CA THR A 13 -20.59 26.02 -10.84
C THR A 13 -21.46 25.42 -11.94
N GLY A 14 -20.98 24.36 -12.60
CA GLY A 14 -21.71 23.86 -13.77
C GLY A 14 -21.15 22.63 -14.46
N ALA A 15 -20.65 21.62 -13.74
CA ALA A 15 -20.48 20.27 -14.30
C ALA A 15 -20.28 19.18 -13.22
N PHE A 16 -20.93 19.27 -12.06
CA PHE A 16 -21.18 18.09 -11.22
C PHE A 16 -22.66 17.77 -11.31
N ARG A 17 -23.00 16.94 -12.30
CA ARG A 17 -24.33 16.36 -12.43
C ARG A 17 -24.58 15.56 -11.14
N LYS A 18 -25.62 15.94 -10.40
CA LYS A 18 -26.18 15.20 -9.27
C LYS A 18 -26.47 13.76 -9.70
N SER A 19 -25.56 12.83 -9.47
CA SER A 19 -25.92 11.43 -9.31
C SER A 19 -26.53 11.29 -7.93
N LYS A 20 -27.86 11.07 -7.91
CA LYS A 20 -28.58 10.53 -6.75
C LYS A 20 -27.77 9.37 -6.18
N TRP A 21 -27.21 9.54 -4.99
CA TRP A 21 -26.93 8.40 -4.14
C TRP A 21 -28.29 7.79 -3.82
N LEU A 22 -28.61 6.70 -4.52
CA LEU A 22 -29.64 5.77 -4.09
C LEU A 22 -29.24 5.31 -2.69
N LEU A 23 -30.00 5.77 -1.70
CA LEU A 23 -30.20 5.04 -0.46
C LEU A 23 -30.58 3.62 -0.89
N PHE A 24 -29.68 2.67 -0.68
CA PHE A 24 -30.08 1.26 -0.68
C PHE A 24 -30.87 1.06 0.60
N ASP A 25 -32.19 1.20 0.47
CA ASP A 25 -33.13 0.51 1.36
C ASP A 25 -32.73 -0.96 1.37
N ASN A 26 -32.49 -1.45 2.58
CA ASN A 26 -32.06 -2.81 2.85
C ASN A 26 -33.26 -3.75 2.65
N ALA A 27 -33.60 -4.01 1.38
CA ALA A 27 -34.68 -4.90 0.98
C ALA A 27 -34.11 -6.13 0.27
N GLY A 28 -33.92 -7.20 1.05
CA GLY A 28 -34.11 -8.59 0.61
C GLY A 28 -33.20 -9.13 -0.49
N LEU A 29 -32.01 -9.59 -0.12
CA LEU A 29 -31.42 -10.78 -0.75
C LEU A 29 -30.75 -11.64 0.33
N GLN A 30 -31.54 -12.52 0.95
CA GLN A 30 -30.98 -13.63 1.73
C GLN A 30 -30.31 -14.60 0.76
N ARG A 31 -28.97 -14.64 0.78
CA ARG A 31 -28.21 -15.82 0.35
C ARG A 31 -27.83 -16.59 1.61
N GLY A 32 -28.42 -17.78 1.73
CA GLY A 32 -28.34 -18.62 2.91
C GLY A 32 -26.90 -19.06 3.20
N PHE A 33 -26.35 -18.55 4.30
CA PHE A 33 -25.44 -19.33 5.12
C PHE A 33 -26.32 -20.29 5.93
N SER A 34 -25.99 -21.60 5.92
CA SER A 34 -26.68 -22.57 6.77
C SER A 34 -26.46 -22.20 8.24
N ALA A 35 -27.44 -21.52 8.82
CA ALA A 35 -27.51 -21.26 10.24
C ALA A 35 -27.99 -22.54 10.94
N SER A 36 -27.04 -23.36 11.38
CA SER A 36 -27.30 -24.38 12.39
C SER A 36 -26.08 -24.57 13.28
N ALA A 37 -25.82 -23.55 14.10
CA ALA A 37 -25.21 -23.74 15.40
C ALA A 37 -25.87 -22.72 16.32
N SER A 38 -26.93 -23.13 17.01
CA SER A 38 -27.46 -22.38 18.14
C SER A 38 -26.44 -22.49 19.27
N ALA A 39 -25.34 -21.72 19.18
CA ALA A 39 -24.48 -21.47 20.29
C ALA A 39 -25.29 -20.64 21.28
N SER A 40 -25.62 -21.23 22.43
CA SER A 40 -26.11 -20.49 23.59
C SER A 40 -25.20 -19.27 23.79
N ALA A 41 -25.79 -18.07 23.82
CA ALA A 41 -25.08 -16.85 24.14
C ALA A 41 -24.64 -16.88 25.62
N SER A 42 -23.59 -17.64 25.89
CA SER A 42 -22.71 -17.39 27.02
C SER A 42 -22.16 -15.98 26.79
N SER A 43 -22.41 -15.08 27.73
CA SER A 43 -21.72 -13.79 27.79
C SER A 43 -20.25 -14.08 28.09
N LEU A 44 -19.51 -14.50 27.07
CA LEU A 44 -18.06 -14.60 27.12
C LEU A 44 -17.56 -13.19 27.45
N ALA A 45 -17.00 -13.05 28.65
CA ALA A 45 -16.35 -11.81 29.06
C ALA A 45 -15.37 -11.40 27.95
N LEU A 46 -15.41 -10.12 27.56
CA LEU A 46 -14.45 -9.61 26.59
C LEU A 46 -13.04 -9.90 27.12
N PRO A 47 -12.12 -10.41 26.27
CA PRO A 47 -10.77 -10.69 26.70
C PRO A 47 -10.11 -9.42 27.24
N GLU A 48 -9.52 -9.50 28.42
CA GLU A 48 -8.78 -8.39 29.02
C GLU A 48 -7.39 -8.29 28.40
N LEU A 49 -6.95 -7.07 28.14
CA LEU A 49 -5.58 -6.82 27.69
C LEU A 49 -4.60 -7.12 28.82
N PRO A 50 -3.44 -7.74 28.54
CA PRO A 50 -2.43 -8.00 29.57
C PRO A 50 -1.96 -6.71 30.25
N GLY A 51 -1.44 -6.85 31.47
CA GLY A 51 -0.83 -5.75 32.21
C GLY A 51 0.27 -5.09 31.38
N PHE A 52 0.37 -3.76 31.45
CA PHE A 52 1.41 -2.99 30.76
C PHE A 52 1.71 -1.76 31.59
N ASP A 53 2.94 -1.62 32.04
CA ASP A 53 3.40 -0.55 32.93
C ASP A 53 3.64 0.74 32.14
N TYR A 54 2.54 1.35 31.70
CA TYR A 54 2.54 2.63 31.02
C TYR A 54 1.19 3.31 31.16
N GLN A 55 1.22 4.58 31.57
CA GLN A 55 0.05 5.42 31.66
C GLN A 55 0.16 6.56 30.63
N PRO A 56 -0.82 6.72 29.72
CA PRO A 56 -0.77 7.78 28.72
C PRO A 56 -0.92 9.16 29.38
N LYS A 57 -0.41 10.18 28.72
CA LYS A 57 -0.54 11.56 29.21
C LYS A 57 -2.00 12.01 29.10
N PRO A 58 -2.53 12.82 30.05
CA PRO A 58 -3.85 13.41 29.90
C PRO A 58 -3.94 14.23 28.61
N TYR A 59 -4.81 13.80 27.69
CA TYR A 59 -4.99 14.47 26.42
C TYR A 59 -5.79 15.78 26.61
N LYS A 60 -5.29 16.87 26.02
CA LYS A 60 -5.88 18.22 26.11
C LYS A 60 -6.24 18.81 24.75
N GLY A 61 -6.19 18.00 23.69
CA GLY A 61 -6.47 18.44 22.33
C GLY A 61 -7.95 18.33 21.93
N PRO A 62 -8.27 18.61 20.67
CA PRO A 62 -9.61 18.46 20.10
C PRO A 62 -10.15 17.04 20.21
N LEU A 63 -11.46 16.90 20.46
CA LEU A 63 -12.17 15.62 20.48
C LEU A 63 -12.38 15.07 19.06
N ALA A 64 -12.67 13.76 18.94
CA ALA A 64 -12.85 13.08 17.65
C ALA A 64 -13.81 13.80 16.69
N ASP A 65 -14.96 14.28 17.19
CA ASP A 65 -15.97 14.93 16.34
C ASP A 65 -15.48 16.27 15.77
N GLU A 66 -14.72 17.04 16.56
CA GLU A 66 -14.12 18.30 16.10
C GLU A 66 -13.04 18.03 15.05
N VAL A 67 -12.18 17.02 15.30
CA VAL A 67 -11.18 16.57 14.33
C VAL A 67 -11.85 16.14 13.02
N LEU A 68 -12.91 15.33 13.10
CA LEU A 68 -13.64 14.86 11.93
C LEU A 68 -14.27 16.00 11.13
N GLN A 69 -14.83 17.01 11.80
CA GLN A 69 -15.35 18.22 11.14
C GLN A 69 -14.24 19.00 10.43
N LYS A 70 -13.08 19.20 11.07
CA LYS A 70 -11.91 19.84 10.44
C LYS A 70 -11.44 19.06 9.22
N ARG A 71 -11.34 17.73 9.31
CA ARG A 71 -10.95 16.88 8.17
C ARG A 71 -11.90 17.03 6.99
N LYS A 72 -13.22 16.99 7.24
CA LYS A 72 -14.25 17.20 6.19
C LYS A 72 -14.15 18.56 5.52
N LYS A 73 -13.74 19.60 6.25
CA LYS A 73 -13.66 20.97 5.76
C LYS A 73 -12.34 21.28 5.04
N TYR A 74 -11.23 20.72 5.52
CA TYR A 74 -9.88 21.17 5.15
C TYR A 74 -9.03 20.11 4.45
N LEU A 75 -9.43 18.84 4.43
CA LEU A 75 -8.68 17.77 3.76
C LEU A 75 -9.45 17.20 2.56
N GLY A 76 -8.71 16.57 1.65
CA GLY A 76 -9.27 15.93 0.46
C GLY A 76 -10.21 14.77 0.83
N PRO A 77 -11.33 14.60 0.08
CA PRO A 77 -12.33 13.57 0.37
C PRO A 77 -11.86 12.14 0.08
N SER A 78 -10.69 11.96 -0.54
CA SER A 78 -10.07 10.66 -0.80
C SER A 78 -9.48 9.99 0.46
N LEU A 79 -9.30 10.74 1.55
CA LEU A 79 -8.83 10.18 2.82
C LEU A 79 -9.97 9.45 3.53
N PHE A 80 -9.89 8.12 3.61
CA PHE A 80 -10.90 7.28 4.23
C PHE A 80 -10.49 6.79 5.63
N TYR A 81 -11.44 6.16 6.33
CA TYR A 81 -11.28 5.60 7.67
C TYR A 81 -11.75 4.14 7.65
N TYR A 82 -11.08 3.26 8.39
CA TYR A 82 -11.45 1.84 8.45
C TYR A 82 -12.67 1.56 9.34
N TYR A 83 -12.89 2.37 10.37
CA TYR A 83 -13.95 2.14 11.36
C TYR A 83 -15.17 3.02 11.11
N GLN A 84 -16.37 2.46 11.38
CA GLN A 84 -17.64 3.20 11.28
C GLN A 84 -17.65 4.45 12.16
N LYS A 85 -17.12 4.33 13.38
CA LYS A 85 -16.77 5.46 14.24
C LYS A 85 -15.24 5.64 14.18
N PRO A 86 -14.73 6.68 13.49
CA PRO A 86 -13.29 6.93 13.43
C PRO A 86 -12.70 7.08 14.83
N LEU A 87 -11.53 6.48 15.04
CA LEU A 87 -10.78 6.59 16.29
C LEU A 87 -9.91 7.85 16.25
N ASN A 88 -9.88 8.59 17.35
CA ASN A 88 -8.95 9.69 17.55
C ASN A 88 -7.77 9.17 18.38
N ILE A 89 -6.80 8.57 17.70
CA ILE A 89 -5.59 8.06 18.33
C ILE A 89 -4.65 9.23 18.61
N VAL A 90 -4.26 9.39 19.87
CA VAL A 90 -3.52 10.57 20.35
C VAL A 90 -2.15 10.22 20.91
N GLU A 91 -1.91 8.95 21.24
CA GLU A 91 -0.66 8.48 21.81
C GLU A 91 -0.41 7.01 21.42
N GLY A 92 0.87 6.63 21.30
CA GLY A 92 1.29 5.26 21.03
C GLY A 92 2.52 4.90 21.85
N LYS A 93 2.58 3.65 22.33
CA LYS A 93 3.72 3.09 23.06
C LYS A 93 3.86 1.60 22.76
N MET A 94 4.99 1.21 22.19
CA MET A 94 5.29 -0.16 21.77
C MET A 94 4.12 -0.74 20.94
N GLN A 95 3.50 -1.84 21.35
CA GLN A 95 2.37 -2.47 20.66
C GLN A 95 1.00 -1.82 20.91
N TYR A 96 0.93 -0.74 21.70
CA TYR A 96 -0.33 -0.14 22.11
C TYR A 96 -0.54 1.26 21.56
N LEU A 97 -1.81 1.57 21.29
CA LEU A 97 -2.33 2.89 20.96
C LEU A 97 -3.32 3.34 22.03
N TYR A 98 -3.46 4.65 22.20
CA TYR A 98 -4.37 5.27 23.16
C TYR A 98 -5.22 6.34 22.48
N ASP A 99 -6.52 6.35 22.78
CA ASP A 99 -7.45 7.38 22.32
C ASP A 99 -7.49 8.61 23.25
N GLU A 100 -8.30 9.61 22.89
CA GLU A 100 -8.42 10.85 23.66
C GLU A 100 -8.95 10.68 25.09
N SER A 101 -9.59 9.54 25.39
CA SER A 101 -10.11 9.19 26.72
C SER A 101 -9.09 8.42 27.56
N GLY A 102 -7.93 8.08 26.99
CA GLY A 102 -6.92 7.22 27.60
C GLY A 102 -7.22 5.73 27.45
N ARG A 103 -8.21 5.34 26.63
CA ARG A 103 -8.50 3.93 26.37
C ARG A 103 -7.37 3.31 25.57
N ARG A 104 -6.89 2.16 26.03
CA ARG A 104 -5.81 1.39 25.41
C ARG A 104 -6.33 0.41 24.34
N TYR A 105 -5.60 0.33 23.23
CA TYR A 105 -5.84 -0.57 22.10
C TYR A 105 -4.58 -1.35 21.78
N LEU A 106 -4.68 -2.67 21.56
CA LEU A 106 -3.62 -3.43 20.91
C LEU A 106 -3.60 -3.09 19.42
N ASP A 107 -2.47 -2.62 18.91
CA ASP A 107 -2.31 -2.34 17.50
C ASP A 107 -1.87 -3.60 16.74
N ALA A 108 -2.85 -4.33 16.22
CA ALA A 108 -2.62 -5.50 15.37
C ALA A 108 -2.50 -5.14 13.86
N PHE A 109 -2.43 -3.85 13.53
CA PHE A 109 -2.31 -3.37 12.15
C PHE A 109 -0.99 -2.62 11.89
N ALA A 110 -0.31 -2.16 12.95
CA ALA A 110 1.01 -1.54 12.94
C ALA A 110 1.12 -0.39 11.94
N GLY A 111 0.10 0.47 11.88
CA GLY A 111 0.09 1.62 10.97
C GLY A 111 0.22 1.22 9.50
N ILE A 112 -0.54 0.20 9.06
CA ILE A 112 -0.41 -0.38 7.72
C ILE A 112 0.99 -1.04 7.58
N VAL A 113 1.32 -1.91 8.54
CA VAL A 113 2.57 -2.72 8.57
C VAL A 113 3.86 -1.89 8.51
N THR A 114 3.83 -0.62 8.93
CA THR A 114 5.01 0.26 8.96
C THR A 114 5.68 0.38 10.32
N VAL A 115 4.97 0.06 11.40
CA VAL A 115 5.43 0.24 12.79
C VAL A 115 5.92 -1.09 13.38
N SER A 116 6.85 -1.76 12.70
CA SER A 116 7.30 -3.12 13.06
C SER A 116 8.08 -3.20 14.37
N CYS A 117 8.72 -2.10 14.78
CA CYS A 117 9.45 -2.02 16.06
C CYS A 117 8.57 -1.51 17.22
N GLY A 118 7.28 -1.27 16.98
CA GLY A 118 6.37 -0.64 17.95
C GLY A 118 6.47 0.88 18.00
N HIS A 119 5.41 1.50 18.50
CA HIS A 119 5.25 2.94 18.61
C HIS A 119 6.25 3.56 19.59
N CYS A 120 6.93 4.63 19.19
CA CYS A 120 7.86 5.37 20.03
C CYS A 120 8.90 4.46 20.75
N HIS A 121 9.50 3.52 20.00
CA HIS A 121 10.60 2.70 20.48
C HIS A 121 11.75 3.61 20.94
N PRO A 122 12.26 3.47 22.19
CA PRO A 122 13.22 4.42 22.76
C PRO A 122 14.46 4.58 21.89
N ASP A 123 15.08 3.49 21.45
CA ASP A 123 16.30 3.56 20.62
C ASP A 123 16.10 4.33 19.31
N ILE A 124 14.92 4.20 18.67
CA ILE A 124 14.60 4.89 17.43
C ILE A 124 14.30 6.37 17.72
N LEU A 125 13.51 6.65 18.76
CA LEU A 125 13.14 8.00 19.15
C LEU A 125 14.38 8.83 19.53
N ASP A 126 15.27 8.24 20.31
CA ASP A 126 16.50 8.88 20.77
C ASP A 126 17.43 9.18 19.58
N ALA A 127 17.64 8.21 18.66
CA ALA A 127 18.44 8.42 17.45
C ALA A 127 17.89 9.53 16.54
N ILE A 128 16.57 9.56 16.31
CA ILE A 128 15.91 10.62 15.52
C ILE A 128 16.07 11.98 16.21
N THR A 129 15.86 12.04 17.53
CA THR A 129 15.93 13.27 18.31
C THR A 129 17.34 13.86 18.30
N GLU A 130 18.36 13.04 18.54
CA GLU A 130 19.75 13.48 18.55
C GLU A 130 20.18 13.98 17.16
N GLN A 131 19.88 13.24 16.09
CA GLN A 131 20.19 13.70 14.74
C GLN A 131 19.46 15.01 14.41
N SER A 132 18.19 15.16 14.79
CA SER A 132 17.39 16.35 14.49
C SER A 132 17.87 17.61 15.20
N LYS A 133 18.53 17.48 16.37
CA LYS A 133 19.18 18.61 17.06
C LYS A 133 20.42 19.11 16.32
N LEU A 134 21.05 18.27 15.49
CA LEU A 134 22.27 18.60 14.75
C LEU A 134 21.96 19.06 13.32
N LEU A 135 21.20 18.25 12.59
CA LEU A 135 20.89 18.47 11.18
C LEU A 135 19.65 17.68 10.77
N GLN A 136 18.58 18.39 10.41
CA GLN A 136 17.33 17.78 9.95
C GLN A 136 17.43 17.24 8.51
N HIS A 137 18.09 17.97 7.61
CA HIS A 137 18.21 17.58 6.21
C HIS A 137 19.42 18.21 5.53
N ALA A 138 20.19 17.40 4.82
CA ALA A 138 21.07 17.83 3.75
C ALA A 138 20.80 16.94 2.54
N THR A 139 20.68 17.55 1.36
CA THR A 139 20.52 16.78 0.13
C THR A 139 21.78 15.95 -0.16
N THR A 140 21.60 14.82 -0.84
CA THR A 140 22.65 13.83 -1.13
C THR A 140 23.76 14.34 -2.06
N ILE A 141 23.66 15.59 -2.53
CA ILE A 141 24.79 16.28 -3.21
C ILE A 141 25.94 16.58 -2.23
N TYR A 142 25.67 16.61 -0.93
CA TYR A 142 26.67 16.75 0.13
C TYR A 142 26.92 15.40 0.81
N LEU A 143 28.12 15.23 1.35
CA LEU A 143 28.48 14.01 2.08
C LEU A 143 27.85 14.00 3.48
N HIS A 144 27.30 12.85 3.85
CA HIS A 144 26.88 12.54 5.22
C HIS A 144 27.04 11.02 5.43
N HIS A 145 27.66 10.59 6.52
CA HIS A 145 28.01 9.17 6.71
C HIS A 145 26.76 8.29 6.89
N ALA A 146 25.73 8.76 7.61
CA ALA A 146 24.56 7.94 7.96
C ALA A 146 23.86 7.24 6.77
N ILE A 147 23.76 7.88 5.61
CA ILE A 147 23.16 7.25 4.42
C ILE A 147 24.07 6.15 3.83
N ALA A 148 25.39 6.34 3.89
CA ALA A 148 26.37 5.36 3.41
C ALA A 148 26.45 4.17 4.37
N ASP A 149 26.53 4.42 5.67
CA ASP A 149 26.54 3.40 6.72
C ASP A 149 25.25 2.56 6.66
N TYR A 150 24.10 3.20 6.42
CA TYR A 150 22.84 2.49 6.26
C TYR A 150 22.78 1.67 4.97
N ALA A 151 23.31 2.19 3.85
CA ALA A 151 23.41 1.43 2.61
C ALA A 151 24.28 0.18 2.78
N GLU A 152 25.44 0.31 3.44
CA GLU A 152 26.32 -0.82 3.75
C GLU A 152 25.62 -1.85 4.65
N ALA A 153 25.00 -1.39 5.74
CA ALA A 153 24.25 -2.25 6.65
C ALA A 153 23.16 -3.03 5.91
N LEU A 154 22.38 -2.38 5.04
CA LEU A 154 21.33 -3.03 4.27
C LEU A 154 21.89 -4.03 3.24
N ALA A 155 22.88 -3.60 2.44
CA ALA A 155 23.53 -4.45 1.44
C ALA A 155 24.20 -5.70 2.05
N SER A 156 24.67 -5.62 3.30
CA SER A 156 25.24 -6.76 4.04
C SER A 156 24.22 -7.86 4.34
N LYS A 157 22.92 -7.53 4.40
CA LYS A 157 21.83 -8.46 4.67
C LYS A 157 21.22 -9.06 3.40
N MET A 158 21.46 -8.44 2.25
CA MET A 158 20.86 -8.85 0.98
C MET A 158 21.61 -10.02 0.31
N PRO A 159 20.90 -10.98 -0.31
CA PRO A 159 21.52 -12.14 -0.94
C PRO A 159 22.24 -11.80 -2.25
N GLY A 160 23.20 -12.65 -2.62
CA GLY A 160 23.85 -12.63 -3.93
C GLY A 160 24.43 -11.27 -4.31
N ASN A 161 24.03 -10.75 -5.48
CA ASN A 161 24.59 -9.53 -6.08
C ASN A 161 23.80 -8.26 -5.72
N LEU A 162 22.82 -8.32 -4.82
CA LEU A 162 22.06 -7.16 -4.38
C LEU A 162 22.89 -6.32 -3.41
N LYS A 163 23.75 -5.46 -3.95
CA LYS A 163 24.77 -4.70 -3.20
C LYS A 163 24.73 -3.18 -3.37
N VAL A 164 23.80 -2.67 -4.19
CA VAL A 164 23.63 -1.24 -4.42
C VAL A 164 22.24 -0.84 -3.92
N VAL A 165 22.17 0.23 -3.15
CA VAL A 165 20.93 0.74 -2.54
C VAL A 165 20.67 2.14 -3.08
N TYR A 166 19.43 2.39 -3.50
CA TYR A 166 18.95 3.72 -3.83
C TYR A 166 17.82 4.07 -2.87
N PHE A 167 17.97 5.17 -2.13
CA PHE A 167 16.97 5.60 -1.15
C PHE A 167 15.96 6.58 -1.77
N VAL A 168 14.70 6.34 -1.46
CA VAL A 168 13.55 7.19 -1.77
C VAL A 168 12.64 7.24 -0.53
N ASN A 169 11.57 8.03 -0.57
CA ASN A 169 10.74 8.31 0.61
C ASN A 169 9.51 7.39 0.73
N SER A 170 9.09 6.77 -0.37
CA SER A 170 7.89 5.91 -0.39
C SER A 170 8.07 4.67 -1.27
N GLY A 171 7.27 3.63 -1.00
CA GLY A 171 7.22 2.45 -1.86
C GLY A 171 6.74 2.76 -3.28
N THR A 172 5.88 3.78 -3.46
CA THR A 172 5.50 4.26 -4.80
C THR A 172 6.70 4.79 -5.57
N GLU A 173 7.52 5.66 -4.97
CA GLU A 173 8.75 6.18 -5.61
C GLU A 173 9.74 5.06 -5.91
N ALA A 174 9.83 4.05 -5.04
CA ALA A 174 10.73 2.92 -5.22
C ALA A 174 10.30 2.05 -6.40
N ASN A 175 8.99 1.78 -6.53
CA ASN A 175 8.44 1.04 -7.65
C ASN A 175 8.51 1.83 -8.97
N GLU A 176 8.35 3.16 -8.94
CA GLU A 176 8.61 3.99 -10.13
C GLU A 176 10.06 3.88 -10.59
N LEU A 177 11.01 3.98 -9.65
CA LEU A 177 12.43 3.86 -9.95
C LEU A 177 12.77 2.44 -10.44
N ALA A 178 12.23 1.40 -9.83
CA ALA A 178 12.44 0.02 -10.25
C ALA A 178 11.92 -0.22 -11.67
N MET A 179 10.71 0.27 -11.99
CA MET A 179 10.15 0.20 -13.34
C MET A 179 10.97 1.03 -14.35
N LEU A 180 11.44 2.21 -13.96
CA LEU A 180 12.31 3.03 -14.81
C LEU A 180 13.61 2.28 -15.14
N MET A 181 14.27 1.71 -14.12
CA MET A 181 15.51 0.95 -14.29
C MET A 181 15.29 -0.29 -15.15
N ALA A 182 14.19 -1.03 -14.96
CA ALA A 182 13.85 -2.20 -15.77
C ALA A 182 13.72 -1.84 -17.25
N ARG A 183 13.01 -0.75 -17.57
CA ARG A 183 12.82 -0.27 -18.94
C ARG A 183 14.13 0.20 -19.58
N LEU A 184 14.95 0.95 -18.84
CA LEU A 184 16.25 1.42 -19.33
C LEU A 184 17.22 0.26 -19.58
N TYR A 185 17.21 -0.74 -18.69
CA TYR A 185 18.06 -1.91 -18.83
C TYR A 185 17.67 -2.80 -20.03
N SER A 186 16.38 -3.09 -20.18
CA SER A 186 15.92 -4.03 -21.20
C SER A 186 15.71 -3.37 -22.59
N GLY A 187 15.52 -2.05 -22.63
CA GLY A 187 15.08 -1.32 -23.83
C GLY A 187 13.61 -1.51 -24.20
N ASN A 188 12.78 -2.07 -23.31
CA ASN A 188 11.36 -2.35 -23.54
C ASN A 188 10.49 -1.50 -22.61
N LEU A 189 9.19 -1.39 -22.89
CA LEU A 189 8.25 -0.63 -22.06
C LEU A 189 7.30 -1.52 -21.24
N GLY A 190 6.94 -2.68 -21.78
CA GLY A 190 5.97 -3.62 -21.20
C GLY A 190 6.36 -4.17 -19.84
N MET A 191 5.54 -3.91 -18.82
CA MET A 191 5.67 -4.53 -17.50
C MET A 191 4.56 -5.56 -17.27
N ILE A 192 4.87 -6.65 -16.59
CA ILE A 192 3.89 -7.64 -16.14
C ILE A 192 3.71 -7.51 -14.63
N ALA A 193 2.45 -7.45 -14.17
CA ALA A 193 2.06 -7.44 -12.76
C ALA A 193 0.94 -8.46 -12.52
N LEU A 194 0.78 -8.88 -11.27
CA LEU A 194 -0.30 -9.81 -10.90
C LEU A 194 -1.64 -9.06 -10.78
N ARG A 195 -2.75 -9.72 -11.16
CA ARG A 195 -4.08 -9.29 -10.69
C ARG A 195 -4.09 -9.29 -9.16
N ASN A 196 -4.91 -8.42 -8.55
CA ASN A 196 -5.02 -8.24 -7.10
C ASN A 196 -3.79 -7.59 -6.41
N ALA A 197 -2.77 -7.16 -7.17
CA ALA A 197 -1.58 -6.52 -6.62
C ALA A 197 -1.79 -5.05 -6.24
N TYR A 198 -0.95 -4.54 -5.33
CA TYR A 198 -0.84 -3.12 -5.02
C TYR A 198 0.61 -2.67 -5.05
N HIS A 199 0.93 -1.74 -5.96
CA HIS A 199 2.31 -1.27 -6.17
C HIS A 199 2.44 0.26 -6.06
N GLY A 200 1.40 0.94 -5.56
CA GLY A 200 1.39 2.38 -5.33
C GLY A 200 0.31 3.15 -6.09
N GLY A 201 0.30 4.47 -5.89
CA GLY A 201 -0.77 5.36 -6.35
C GLY A 201 -0.35 6.48 -7.31
N SER A 202 0.90 6.53 -7.77
CA SER A 202 1.31 7.49 -8.80
C SER A 202 0.70 7.11 -10.16
N SER A 203 0.76 8.02 -11.14
CA SER A 203 0.25 7.75 -12.49
C SER A 203 0.90 6.54 -13.16
N ASN A 204 2.14 6.21 -12.82
CA ASN A 204 2.82 5.05 -13.39
C ASN A 204 2.56 3.78 -12.58
N THR A 205 2.67 3.83 -11.24
CA THR A 205 2.49 2.64 -10.40
C THR A 205 1.03 2.20 -10.28
N ILE A 206 0.07 3.11 -10.46
CA ILE A 206 -1.36 2.75 -10.52
C ILE A 206 -1.69 1.85 -11.72
N GLY A 207 -0.82 1.85 -12.74
CA GLY A 207 -0.86 0.88 -13.81
C GLY A 207 -0.55 -0.53 -13.31
N LEU A 208 0.48 -0.67 -12.48
CA LEU A 208 0.92 -1.92 -11.85
C LEU A 208 -0.07 -2.40 -10.76
N THR A 209 -0.70 -1.48 -10.04
CA THR A 209 -1.78 -1.80 -9.09
C THR A 209 -2.97 -2.39 -9.82
N ALA A 210 -3.48 -3.53 -9.36
CA ALA A 210 -4.52 -4.32 -9.99
C ALA A 210 -5.75 -4.54 -9.09
N LEU A 211 -6.06 -3.54 -8.26
CA LEU A 211 -7.24 -3.47 -7.40
C LEU A 211 -8.17 -2.35 -7.87
N ASN A 212 -9.43 -2.67 -8.16
CA ASN A 212 -10.38 -1.69 -8.72
C ASN A 212 -10.64 -0.49 -7.79
N THR A 213 -10.59 -0.70 -6.47
CA THR A 213 -10.75 0.34 -5.44
C THR A 213 -9.62 1.37 -5.43
N TRP A 214 -8.49 1.05 -6.06
CA TRP A 214 -7.30 1.89 -6.16
C TRP A 214 -7.01 2.35 -7.60
N LYS A 215 -7.94 2.15 -8.55
CA LYS A 215 -7.78 2.57 -9.94
C LYS A 215 -8.56 3.84 -10.26
N TYR A 216 -7.99 4.64 -11.16
CA TYR A 216 -8.62 5.80 -11.77
C TYR A 216 -8.65 5.61 -13.30
N PRO A 217 -9.63 6.23 -14.01
CA PRO A 217 -9.73 6.15 -15.47
C PRO A 217 -8.70 7.08 -16.14
N ILE A 218 -7.41 6.76 -15.98
CA ILE A 218 -6.28 7.49 -16.55
C ILE A 218 -5.41 6.56 -17.40
N PRO A 219 -4.63 7.08 -18.36
CA PRO A 219 -3.66 6.27 -19.10
C PRO A 219 -2.66 5.60 -18.14
N GLN A 220 -2.42 4.30 -18.32
CA GLN A 220 -1.62 3.48 -17.40
C GLN A 220 -0.29 2.96 -18.00
N GLY A 221 0.00 3.28 -19.27
CA GLY A 221 1.19 2.78 -19.99
C GLY A 221 1.07 1.31 -20.43
N GLU A 222 2.17 0.72 -20.90
CA GLU A 222 2.26 -0.68 -21.30
C GLU A 222 2.36 -1.60 -20.08
N ILE A 223 1.22 -1.88 -19.45
CA ILE A 223 1.13 -2.75 -18.27
C ILE A 223 0.18 -3.91 -18.54
N HIS A 224 0.61 -5.10 -18.16
CA HIS A 224 -0.08 -6.35 -18.41
C HIS A 224 -0.39 -7.07 -17.09
N HIS A 225 -1.63 -7.50 -16.91
CA HIS A 225 -2.09 -8.15 -15.67
C HIS A 225 -2.41 -9.62 -15.87
N VAL A 226 -1.52 -10.47 -15.39
CA VAL A 226 -1.64 -11.94 -15.41
C VAL A 226 -2.43 -12.45 -14.21
N LEU A 227 -2.89 -13.69 -14.26
CA LEU A 227 -3.67 -14.31 -13.19
C LEU A 227 -2.92 -14.28 -11.85
N ASN A 228 -3.66 -14.01 -10.77
CA ASN A 228 -3.13 -14.13 -9.41
C ASN A 228 -3.01 -15.62 -9.04
N PRO A 229 -1.82 -16.13 -8.72
CA PRO A 229 -1.59 -17.53 -8.34
C PRO A 229 -2.04 -17.80 -6.89
N ASN A 230 -3.31 -17.53 -6.58
CA ASN A 230 -3.88 -17.67 -5.24
C ASN A 230 -4.27 -19.14 -4.96
N PRO A 231 -3.63 -19.83 -3.99
CA PRO A 231 -3.91 -21.23 -3.67
C PRO A 231 -5.35 -21.55 -3.28
N TYR A 232 -6.06 -20.57 -2.72
CA TYR A 232 -7.39 -20.74 -2.13
C TYR A 232 -8.53 -20.34 -3.07
N ARG A 233 -8.42 -19.18 -3.74
CA ARG A 233 -9.48 -18.62 -4.62
C ARG A 233 -9.12 -18.59 -6.10
N GLY A 234 -7.88 -18.92 -6.43
CA GLY A 234 -7.41 -18.88 -7.80
C GLY A 234 -7.97 -20.04 -8.63
N VAL A 235 -8.13 -19.80 -9.93
CA VAL A 235 -8.71 -20.76 -10.90
C VAL A 235 -7.96 -22.09 -11.01
N PHE A 236 -6.67 -22.13 -10.65
CA PHE A 236 -5.83 -23.34 -10.67
C PHE A 236 -5.37 -23.76 -9.26
N GLY A 237 -5.89 -23.13 -8.19
CA GLY A 237 -5.51 -23.43 -6.82
C GLY A 237 -4.00 -23.32 -6.59
N SER A 238 -3.39 -24.39 -6.09
CA SER A 238 -1.93 -24.43 -5.81
C SER A 238 -1.07 -24.80 -7.03
N ASP A 239 -1.66 -24.96 -8.22
CA ASP A 239 -0.92 -25.35 -9.42
C ASP A 239 -0.17 -24.17 -10.04
N ALA A 240 1.02 -23.92 -9.52
CA ALA A 240 1.92 -22.85 -9.97
C ALA A 240 2.28 -22.94 -11.47
N ARG A 241 2.23 -24.13 -12.08
CA ARG A 241 2.63 -24.30 -13.48
C ARG A 241 1.61 -23.68 -14.42
N HIS A 242 0.32 -23.94 -14.23
CA HIS A 242 -0.72 -23.34 -15.08
C HIS A 242 -0.77 -21.81 -14.94
N TYR A 243 -0.46 -21.27 -13.76
CA TYR A 243 -0.28 -19.83 -13.61
C TYR A 243 0.95 -19.30 -14.35
N ALA A 244 2.06 -20.03 -14.37
CA ALA A 244 3.25 -19.62 -15.12
C ALA A 244 3.01 -19.71 -16.64
N GLU A 245 2.22 -20.68 -17.09
CA GLU A 245 1.79 -20.80 -18.49
C GLU A 245 0.96 -19.59 -18.93
N ASP A 246 0.09 -19.03 -18.07
CA ASP A 246 -0.62 -17.76 -18.33
C ASP A 246 0.35 -16.58 -18.52
N VAL A 247 1.49 -16.56 -17.81
CA VAL A 247 2.52 -15.53 -18.02
C VAL A 247 3.20 -15.70 -19.39
N GLN A 248 3.55 -16.92 -19.76
CA GLN A 248 4.18 -17.20 -21.06
C GLN A 248 3.23 -16.88 -22.22
N ASP A 249 1.96 -17.30 -22.12
CA ASP A 249 0.91 -16.96 -23.09
C ASP A 249 0.77 -15.44 -23.26
N HIS A 250 0.75 -14.71 -22.14
CA HIS A 250 0.67 -13.27 -22.16
C HIS A 250 1.92 -12.61 -22.77
N ILE A 251 3.13 -13.15 -22.55
CA ILE A 251 4.35 -12.69 -23.23
C ILE A 251 4.23 -12.92 -24.74
N ASP A 252 3.79 -14.09 -25.18
CA ASP A 252 3.76 -14.48 -26.59
C ASP A 252 2.66 -13.78 -27.40
N HIS A 253 1.54 -13.43 -26.75
CA HIS A 253 0.35 -12.91 -27.44
C HIS A 253 -0.10 -11.52 -26.98
N GLY A 254 0.32 -11.10 -25.78
CA GLY A 254 0.00 -9.79 -25.21
C GLY A 254 1.14 -8.77 -25.34
N THR A 255 2.33 -9.18 -25.78
CA THR A 255 3.51 -8.33 -25.93
C THR A 255 4.22 -8.57 -27.27
N SER A 256 5.37 -7.94 -27.49
CA SER A 256 6.25 -8.22 -28.64
C SER A 256 7.12 -9.47 -28.49
N GLY A 257 6.87 -10.30 -27.45
CA GLY A 257 7.77 -11.37 -27.00
C GLY A 257 8.95 -10.87 -26.16
N LYS A 258 8.98 -9.56 -25.86
CA LYS A 258 9.98 -8.89 -25.02
C LYS A 258 9.28 -8.01 -23.99
N VAL A 259 9.82 -7.99 -22.77
CA VAL A 259 9.29 -7.21 -21.66
C VAL A 259 10.40 -6.45 -20.95
N ALA A 260 10.02 -5.38 -20.25
CA ALA A 260 10.89 -4.65 -19.34
C ALA A 260 11.12 -5.41 -18.05
N GLY A 261 10.05 -5.97 -17.50
CA GLY A 261 10.16 -6.79 -16.33
C GLY A 261 8.83 -7.28 -15.80
N PHE A 262 8.94 -8.05 -14.73
CA PHE A 262 7.84 -8.56 -13.94
C PHE A 262 7.99 -8.06 -12.51
N ILE A 263 6.90 -7.55 -11.92
CA ILE A 263 6.85 -7.14 -10.53
C ILE A 263 5.77 -7.92 -9.79
N ALA A 264 6.11 -8.39 -8.59
CA ALA A 264 5.16 -9.04 -7.70
C ALA A 264 5.56 -8.86 -6.23
N GLU A 265 4.55 -8.75 -5.39
CA GLU A 265 4.66 -8.96 -3.94
C GLU A 265 4.93 -10.45 -3.67
N THR A 266 5.80 -10.79 -2.72
CA THR A 266 6.02 -12.19 -2.31
C THR A 266 4.81 -12.76 -1.59
N ILE A 267 4.11 -11.91 -0.85
CA ILE A 267 2.78 -12.10 -0.27
C ILE A 267 1.98 -10.84 -0.58
N GLN A 268 0.84 -10.94 -1.26
CA GLN A 268 0.05 -9.74 -1.59
C GLN A 268 -0.55 -9.13 -0.32
N GLY A 269 -0.14 -7.92 0.04
CA GLY A 269 -0.56 -7.21 1.25
C GLY A 269 -1.99 -6.68 1.13
N VAL A 270 -2.17 -5.54 0.44
CA VAL A 270 -3.49 -4.90 0.24
C VAL A 270 -4.48 -5.84 -0.47
N GLY A 271 -3.96 -6.74 -1.30
CA GLY A 271 -4.73 -7.80 -1.96
C GLY A 271 -5.36 -8.83 -1.01
N GLY A 272 -5.06 -8.78 0.30
CA GLY A 272 -5.71 -9.57 1.33
C GLY A 272 -4.81 -10.59 2.02
N ALA A 273 -3.51 -10.28 2.21
CA ALA A 273 -2.50 -11.17 2.79
C ALA A 273 -2.48 -12.54 2.11
N VAL A 274 -2.29 -12.55 0.79
CA VAL A 274 -2.39 -13.74 -0.07
C VAL A 274 -1.01 -14.25 -0.43
N GLU A 275 -0.66 -15.45 0.06
CA GLU A 275 0.51 -16.18 -0.40
C GLU A 275 0.32 -16.68 -1.84
N LEU A 276 1.40 -16.68 -2.62
CA LEU A 276 1.39 -17.19 -4.00
C LEU A 276 1.53 -18.72 -4.02
N ALA A 277 1.07 -19.36 -5.09
CA ALA A 277 1.23 -20.78 -5.32
C ALA A 277 2.71 -21.20 -5.23
N PRO A 278 3.06 -22.25 -4.45
CA PRO A 278 4.45 -22.63 -4.23
C PRO A 278 5.21 -22.88 -5.53
N GLY A 279 6.38 -22.25 -5.67
CA GLY A 279 7.24 -22.39 -6.84
C GLY A 279 6.90 -21.49 -8.04
N TYR A 280 5.79 -20.73 -7.99
CA TYR A 280 5.36 -19.85 -9.08
C TYR A 280 6.43 -18.83 -9.49
N LEU A 281 6.97 -18.07 -8.53
CA LEU A 281 7.94 -17.00 -8.82
C LEU A 281 9.19 -17.52 -9.54
N LYS A 282 9.67 -18.71 -9.16
CA LYS A 282 10.83 -19.33 -9.80
C LYS A 282 10.58 -19.59 -11.29
N LEU A 283 9.42 -20.16 -11.63
CA LEU A 283 9.05 -20.45 -13.02
C LEU A 283 8.94 -19.16 -13.84
N VAL A 284 8.28 -18.15 -13.29
CA VAL A 284 8.06 -16.86 -13.96
C VAL A 284 9.37 -16.10 -14.16
N TYR A 285 10.27 -16.13 -13.18
CA TYR A 285 11.55 -15.43 -13.30
C TYR A 285 12.39 -15.99 -14.45
N ASP A 286 12.42 -17.31 -14.64
CA ASP A 286 13.10 -17.93 -15.78
C ASP A 286 12.48 -17.50 -17.13
N MET A 287 11.15 -17.36 -17.21
CA MET A 287 10.44 -16.91 -18.42
C MET A 287 10.74 -15.43 -18.73
N VAL A 288 10.67 -14.57 -17.72
CA VAL A 288 10.90 -13.13 -17.85
C VAL A 288 12.35 -12.83 -18.26
N HIS A 289 13.33 -13.55 -17.68
CA HIS A 289 14.72 -13.42 -18.10
C HIS A 289 14.94 -13.85 -19.56
N LYS A 290 14.28 -14.92 -20.03
CA LYS A 290 14.33 -15.33 -21.45
C LYS A 290 13.70 -14.27 -22.39
N ALA A 291 12.65 -13.60 -21.91
CA ALA A 291 12.04 -12.46 -22.60
C ALA A 291 12.88 -11.15 -22.50
N GLY A 292 14.04 -11.19 -21.84
CA GLY A 292 14.98 -10.07 -21.74
C GLY A 292 14.64 -9.03 -20.66
N GLY A 293 13.63 -9.29 -19.83
CA GLY A 293 13.25 -8.42 -18.72
C GLY A 293 13.94 -8.77 -17.41
N VAL A 294 13.71 -7.95 -16.38
CA VAL A 294 14.16 -8.18 -15.00
C VAL A 294 13.00 -8.51 -14.07
N CYS A 295 13.30 -9.16 -12.95
CA CYS A 295 12.30 -9.50 -11.93
C CYS A 295 12.45 -8.58 -10.70
N ILE A 296 11.35 -7.98 -10.29
CA ILE A 296 11.26 -7.06 -9.15
C ILE A 296 10.43 -7.73 -8.06
N ALA A 297 11.04 -7.98 -6.91
CA ALA A 297 10.33 -8.39 -5.71
C ALA A 297 9.90 -7.13 -4.95
N ASP A 298 8.59 -6.92 -4.82
CA ASP A 298 8.01 -5.85 -4.01
C ASP A 298 7.84 -6.35 -2.57
N GLU A 299 8.69 -5.87 -1.67
CA GLU A 299 8.79 -6.33 -0.26
C GLU A 299 8.43 -5.19 0.72
N PHE A 300 7.47 -4.32 0.37
CA PHE A 300 7.05 -3.22 1.26
C PHE A 300 6.10 -3.66 2.40
N TRP A 301 5.62 -4.90 2.38
CA TRP A 301 4.64 -5.45 3.33
C TRP A 301 5.21 -6.63 4.12
#